data_AF-A0A9W4WZX1-F1
#
_entry.id   AF-A0A9W4WZX1-F1
#
_cell.length_a   1.000
_cell.length_b   1.000
_cell.length_c   1.000
_cell.angle_alpha   90.00
_cell.angle_beta   90.00
_cell.angle_gamma   90.00
#
_symmetry.space_group_name_H-M   'P 1'
#
loop_
_entity.id
_entity.type
_entity.pdbx_description
1 polymer ?
#
loop_
_entity_poly.entity_id
_entity_poly.type
_entity_poly.pdbx_seq_one_letter_code
_entity_poly.pdbx_strand_id
1 'polypeptide(L)' 'SDIYSIGMLMWEISSGQPPIAYFDHNYDFVMNIVNGMRPYIVSGTPLEYKELMIQ' A
#
# COMPACT_ATOMS: atom_id res chain seq x y z
N SER A 1 -11.84 -3.25 -6.01
CA SER A 1 -10.53 -3.92 -5.92
C SER A 1 -9.43 -3.17 -6.67
N ASP A 2 -9.72 -2.46 -7.75
CA ASP A 2 -8.68 -1.84 -8.60
C ASP A 2 -7.98 -0.61 -7.97
N ILE A 3 -8.73 0.23 -7.25
CA ILE A 3 -8.21 1.43 -6.60
C ILE A 3 -7.17 1.10 -5.52
N TYR A 4 -7.42 0.08 -4.71
CA TYR A 4 -6.49 -0.37 -3.68
C TYR A 4 -5.17 -0.87 -4.28
N SER A 5 -5.24 -1.67 -5.34
CA SER A 5 -4.06 -2.15 -6.06
C SER A 5 -3.26 -1.00 -6.66
N ILE A 6 -3.93 0.02 -7.19
CA ILE A 6 -3.27 1.25 -7.67
C ILE A 6 -2.60 2.01 -6.52
N GLY A 7 -3.27 2.16 -5.36
CA GLY A 7 -2.67 2.77 -4.17
C GLY A 7 -1.43 2.03 -3.68
N MET A 8 -1.44 0.70 -3.69
CA MET A 8 -0.28 -0.13 -3.35
C MET A 8 0.87 0.03 -4.34
N LEU A 9 0.58 0.16 -5.64
CA LEU A 9 1.60 0.46 -6.67
C LEU A 9 2.21 1.84 -6.46
N MET A 10 1.40 2.86 -6.15
CA MET A 10 1.91 4.20 -5.84
C MET A 10 2.81 4.20 -4.60
N TRP A 11 2.45 3.41 -3.58
CA TRP A 11 3.29 3.22 -2.40
C TRP A 11 4.62 2.54 -2.73
N GLU A 12 4.61 1.47 -3.52
CA GLU A 12 5.84 0.78 -3.97
C GLU A 12 6.79 1.72 -4.70
N ILE A 13 6.27 2.54 -5.63
CA ILE A 13 7.06 3.52 -6.38
C ILE A 13 7.65 4.58 -5.43
N SER A 14 6.87 5.01 -4.43
CA SER A 14 7.28 6.07 -3.50
C SER A 14 8.25 5.59 -2.41
N SER A 15 8.10 4.34 -1.97
CA SER A 15 8.94 3.73 -0.94
C SER A 15 10.21 3.09 -1.52
N GLY A 16 10.17 2.71 -2.80
CA GLY A 16 11.19 1.87 -3.42
C GLY A 16 11.25 0.47 -2.81
N GLN A 17 10.24 0.07 -2.02
CA GLN A 17 10.17 -1.22 -1.36
C GLN A 17 9.10 -2.10 -2.01
N PRO A 18 9.42 -3.36 -2.34
CA PRO A 18 8.45 -4.25 -2.92
C PRO A 18 7.33 -4.53 -1.90
N PRO A 19 6.06 -4.42 -2.31
CA PRO A 19 4.94 -4.78 -1.45
C PRO A 19 5.05 -6.26 -1.08
N ILE A 20 5.53 -7.10 -2.00
CA ILE A 20 5.65 -8.57 -1.91
C ILE A 20 6.57 -9.04 -0.77
N ALA A 21 7.56 -8.24 -0.33
CA ALA A 21 8.35 -8.59 0.85
C ALA A 21 7.51 -8.68 2.15
N TYR A 22 6.30 -8.11 2.15
CA TYR A 22 5.32 -8.25 3.25
C TYR A 22 4.33 -9.42 3.04
N PHE A 23 4.21 -9.96 1.84
CA PHE A 23 3.14 -10.89 1.47
C PHE A 23 3.51 -12.36 1.59
N ASP A 24 4.79 -12.71 1.78
CA ASP A 24 5.22 -14.07 1.47
C ASP A 24 4.46 -15.12 2.31
N HIS A 25 4.24 -14.94 3.62
CA HIS A 25 3.63 -15.99 4.46
C HIS A 25 2.66 -15.57 5.60
N ASN A 26 2.04 -14.38 5.56
CA ASN A 26 1.15 -13.95 6.66
C ASN A 26 -0.32 -13.82 6.23
N TYR A 27 -1.10 -14.87 6.49
CA TYR A 27 -2.57 -14.83 6.45
C TYR A 27 -3.12 -13.67 7.30
N ASP A 28 -2.44 -13.39 8.42
CA ASP A 28 -2.71 -12.25 9.29
C ASP A 28 -2.55 -10.90 8.58
N PHE A 29 -1.62 -10.78 7.62
CA PHE A 29 -1.41 -9.55 6.87
C PHE A 29 -2.49 -9.34 5.81
N VAL A 30 -2.90 -10.40 5.11
CA VAL A 30 -4.06 -10.34 4.21
C VAL A 30 -5.30 -9.95 5.02
N MET A 31 -5.46 -10.52 6.21
CA MET A 31 -6.56 -10.16 7.11
C MET A 31 -6.46 -8.71 7.58
N ASN A 32 -5.26 -8.20 7.87
CA ASN A 32 -5.02 -6.80 8.21
C ASN A 32 -5.41 -5.85 7.06
N ILE A 33 -5.09 -6.21 5.81
CA ILE A 33 -5.51 -5.45 4.63
C ILE A 33 -7.03 -5.48 4.47
N VAL A 34 -7.65 -6.65 4.61
CA VAL A 34 -9.11 -6.81 4.57
C VAL A 34 -9.78 -6.02 5.70
N ASN A 35 -9.12 -5.92 6.85
CA ASN A 35 -9.51 -5.09 7.98
C ASN A 35 -9.22 -3.58 7.79
N GLY A 36 -8.72 -3.17 6.61
CA GLY A 36 -8.53 -1.77 6.26
C GLY A 36 -7.17 -1.17 6.63
N MET A 37 -6.19 -1.99 7.04
CA MET A 37 -4.84 -1.51 7.31
C MET A 37 -4.21 -0.96 6.01
N ARG A 38 -3.70 0.27 6.06
CA ARG A 38 -3.07 0.96 4.92
C ARG A 38 -1.57 1.20 5.21
N PRO A 39 -0.70 1.14 4.19
CA PRO A 39 0.71 1.47 4.36
C PRO A 39 0.89 2.92 4.82
N TYR A 40 1.97 3.20 5.53
CA TYR A 40 2.33 4.57 5.89
C TYR A 40 2.74 5.36 4.63
N ILE A 41 2.39 6.65 4.60
CA ILE A 41 2.78 7.56 3.52
C ILE A 41 4.24 7.97 3.72
N VAL A 42 5.06 7.74 2.69
CA VAL A 42 6.49 8.11 2.70
C VAL A 42 6.63 9.63 2.52
N SER A 43 7.57 10.25 3.23
CA SER A 43 7.88 11.68 3.08
C SER A 43 8.38 11.96 1.67
N GLY A 44 7.78 12.94 0.98
CA GLY A 44 8.09 13.25 -0.42
C GLY A 44 7.16 12.59 -1.44
N THR A 45 6.23 11.74 -1.00
CA THR A 45 5.19 11.19 -1.88
C THR A 45 4.32 12.34 -2.47
N PRO A 46 4.10 12.38 -3.80
CA PRO A 46 3.21 13.34 -4.46
C PRO A 46 1.79 13.31 -3.86
N LEU A 47 1.08 14.44 -3.90
CA LEU A 47 -0.24 14.54 -3.26
C LEU A 47 -1.26 13.60 -3.92
N GLU A 48 -1.19 13.47 -5.23
CA GLU A 48 -2.02 12.62 -6.06
C GLU A 48 -1.88 11.15 -5.65
N TYR A 49 -0.68 10.74 -5.24
CA TYR A 49 -0.41 9.37 -4.80
C TYR A 49 -0.96 9.15 -3.40
N LYS A 50 -0.86 10.16 -2.53
CA LYS A 50 -1.46 10.11 -1.19
C LYS A 50 -2.97 9.93 -1.27
N GLU A 51 -3.64 10.66 -2.17
CA GLU A 51 -5.09 10.55 -2.38
C GLU A 51 -5.51 9.15 -2.84
N LEU A 52 -4.71 8.50 -3.68
CA LEU A 52 -4.96 7.12 -4.10
C LEU A 52 -4.69 6.08 -3.01
N MET A 53 -3.73 6.35 -2.12
CA MET A 53 -3.37 5.45 -1.02
C MET A 53 -4.35 5.50 0.17
N ILE A 54 -5.08 6.61 0.33
CA ILE A 54 -6.05 6.82 1.44
C ILE A 54 -7.50 6.45 1.07
N GLN A 55 -7.78 6.09 -0.19
CA GLN A 55 -9.08 5.54 -0.60
C GLN A 55 -9.31 4.10 -0.07
#